data_AF-A0A550HEB7-F1
#
_entry.id   AF-A0A550HEB7-F1
#
_cell.length_a   1.000
_cell.length_b   1.000
_cell.length_c   1.000
_cell.angle_alpha   90.00
_cell.angle_beta   90.00
_cell.angle_gamma   90.00
#
_symmetry.space_group_name_H-M   'P 1'
#
loop_
_entity.id
_entity.type
_entity.pdbx_description
1 polymer ?
#
loop_
_entity_poly.entity_id
_entity_poly.type
_entity_poly.pdbx_seq_one_letter_code
_entity_poly.pdbx_strand_id
1 'polypeptide(L)'
;MRLVNSETGAEIAQGALLHMASGPSAGQAWRFERLMPHPDGHRVHVTRTHPRMGRVHREFHPRIFGAQVEIDVRWYREVGHAAHHAWAKGSDYLLAGLFALVPLALFEHFHWAGKIAEVLTLGGH
;
A
#
# COMPACT_ATOMS: atom_id res chain seq x y z
N MET A 1 9.07 -4.99 -1.72
CA MET A 1 10.23 -4.92 -2.64
C MET A 1 10.83 -6.30 -2.69
N ARG A 2 11.11 -6.82 -3.89
CA ARG A 2 11.69 -8.14 -4.08
C ARG A 2 12.91 -8.06 -4.98
N LEU A 3 13.89 -8.89 -4.71
CA LEU A 3 15.02 -9.09 -5.61
C LEU A 3 14.62 -10.19 -6.59
N VAL A 4 14.69 -9.93 -7.88
CA VAL A 4 14.33 -10.91 -8.91
C VAL A 4 15.50 -11.10 -9.86
N ASN A 5 15.68 -12.33 -10.32
CA ASN A 5 16.64 -12.63 -11.37
C ASN A 5 16.19 -11.94 -12.67
N SER A 6 17.10 -11.22 -13.34
CA SER A 6 16.78 -10.41 -14.51
C SER A 6 16.41 -11.22 -15.75
N GLU A 7 16.86 -12.46 -15.85
CA GLU A 7 16.60 -13.33 -17.01
C GLU A 7 15.34 -14.17 -16.80
N THR A 8 15.20 -14.77 -15.63
CA THR A 8 14.10 -15.71 -15.33
C THR A 8 12.88 -15.04 -14.71
N GLY A 9 13.03 -13.83 -14.16
CA GLY A 9 11.99 -13.16 -13.37
C GLY A 9 11.70 -13.83 -12.03
N ALA A 10 12.43 -14.89 -11.67
CA ALA A 10 12.21 -15.62 -10.43
C ALA A 10 12.65 -14.78 -9.23
N GLU A 11 11.85 -14.81 -8.18
CA GLU A 11 12.19 -14.14 -6.91
C GLU A 11 13.35 -14.85 -6.23
N ILE A 12 14.32 -14.05 -5.78
CA ILE A 12 15.48 -14.49 -5.05
C ILE A 12 15.19 -14.29 -3.56
N ALA A 13 15.05 -15.41 -2.86
CA ALA A 13 14.79 -15.43 -1.43
C ALA A 13 15.98 -14.89 -0.63
N GLN A 14 15.68 -14.20 0.47
CA GLN A 14 16.66 -13.80 1.46
C GLN A 14 17.42 -15.03 2.00
N GLY A 15 18.73 -14.89 2.18
CA GLY A 15 19.63 -15.98 2.57
C GLY A 15 20.16 -16.81 1.39
N ALA A 16 19.65 -16.60 0.17
CA ALA A 16 20.15 -17.27 -1.02
C ALA A 16 21.61 -16.89 -1.31
N LEU A 17 22.32 -17.81 -1.95
CA LEU A 17 23.70 -17.60 -2.39
C LEU A 17 23.69 -16.99 -3.81
N LEU A 18 24.18 -15.77 -3.92
CA LEU A 18 24.31 -15.01 -5.16
C LEU A 18 25.74 -15.12 -5.70
N HIS A 19 25.86 -15.36 -6.99
CA HIS A 19 27.14 -15.33 -7.70
C HIS A 19 27.27 -14.02 -8.48
N MET A 20 28.41 -13.35 -8.34
CA MET A 20 28.69 -12.16 -9.13
C MET A 20 28.79 -12.55 -10.62
N ALA A 21 27.90 -12.00 -11.45
CA ALA A 21 27.89 -12.21 -12.89
C ALA A 21 28.90 -11.32 -13.63
N SER A 22 29.30 -10.18 -13.03
CA SER A 22 30.20 -9.21 -13.65
C SER A 22 31.14 -8.53 -12.65
N GLY A 23 32.18 -7.87 -13.17
CA GLY A 23 33.16 -7.12 -12.40
C GLY A 23 34.41 -7.91 -12.03
N PRO A 24 35.35 -7.29 -11.28
CA PRO A 24 36.67 -7.88 -10.96
C PRO A 24 36.60 -9.09 -10.02
N SER A 25 35.41 -9.40 -9.52
CA SER A 25 35.15 -10.50 -8.59
C SER A 25 34.06 -11.43 -9.13
N ALA A 26 33.89 -11.49 -10.45
CA ALA A 26 32.97 -12.41 -11.11
C ALA A 26 33.21 -13.85 -10.63
N GLY A 27 32.13 -14.60 -10.45
CA GLY A 27 32.14 -15.96 -9.88
C GLY A 27 32.18 -16.01 -8.35
N GLN A 28 32.46 -14.92 -7.64
CA GLN A 28 32.43 -14.94 -6.18
C GLN A 28 31.00 -15.08 -5.65
N ALA A 29 30.85 -15.99 -4.69
CA ALA A 29 29.62 -16.24 -3.98
C ALA A 29 29.43 -15.32 -2.77
N TRP A 30 28.22 -14.79 -2.62
CA TRP A 30 27.80 -13.93 -1.54
C TRP A 30 26.40 -14.31 -1.08
N ARG A 31 26.16 -14.33 0.23
CA ARG A 31 24.84 -14.58 0.80
C ARG A 31 24.02 -13.29 0.76
N PHE A 32 22.84 -13.34 0.14
CA PHE A 32 21.89 -12.24 0.15
C PHE A 32 21.27 -12.07 1.53
N GLU A 33 21.35 -10.87 2.09
CA GLU A 33 20.76 -10.59 3.40
C GLU A 33 19.55 -9.67 3.33
N ARG A 34 19.58 -8.60 2.53
CA ARG A 34 18.45 -7.68 2.39
C ARG A 34 18.70 -6.65 1.30
N LEU A 35 17.65 -5.96 0.89
CA LEU A 35 17.75 -4.76 0.06
C LEU A 35 17.93 -3.53 0.96
N MET A 36 18.80 -2.61 0.53
CA MET A 36 19.08 -1.35 1.21
C MET A 36 18.71 -0.18 0.28
N PRO A 37 18.02 0.84 0.79
CA PRO A 37 17.81 2.07 0.04
C PRO A 37 19.14 2.82 -0.13
N HIS A 38 19.38 3.38 -1.30
CA HIS A 38 20.55 4.18 -1.65
C HIS A 38 20.11 5.37 -2.54
N PRO A 39 20.83 6.50 -2.56
CA PRO A 39 20.47 7.65 -3.40
C PRO A 39 20.25 7.29 -4.89
N ASP A 40 21.11 6.43 -5.44
CA ASP A 40 21.04 5.99 -6.84
C ASP A 40 20.07 4.82 -7.10
N GLY A 41 19.27 4.41 -6.10
CA GLY A 41 18.34 3.29 -6.19
C GLY A 41 18.53 2.26 -5.07
N HIS A 42 18.18 0.99 -5.30
CA HIS A 42 18.32 -0.04 -4.28
C HIS A 42 19.63 -0.81 -4.45
N ARG A 43 20.31 -1.09 -3.33
CA ARG A 43 21.49 -1.95 -3.28
C ARG A 43 21.17 -3.27 -2.61
N VAL A 44 21.88 -4.32 -3.02
CA VAL A 44 21.81 -5.64 -2.42
C VAL A 44 22.86 -5.70 -1.32
N HIS A 45 22.43 -5.79 -0.06
CA HIS A 45 23.31 -6.08 1.07
C HIS A 45 23.59 -7.57 1.10
N VAL A 46 24.86 -7.91 1.09
CA VAL A 46 25.33 -9.28 1.03
C VAL A 46 26.44 -9.54 2.03
N THR A 47 26.58 -10.80 2.42
CA THR A 47 27.65 -11.24 3.32
C THR A 47 28.43 -12.42 2.78
N ARG A 48 29.70 -12.51 3.17
CA ARG A 48 30.54 -13.66 2.86
C ARG A 48 31.46 -13.97 4.02
N THR A 49 31.61 -15.24 4.34
CA THR A 49 32.60 -15.69 5.34
C THR A 49 34.01 -15.64 4.73
N HIS A 50 34.93 -15.00 5.43
CA HIS A 50 36.34 -14.89 5.08
C HIS A 50 37.18 -15.51 6.20
N PRO A 51 38.15 -16.39 5.87
CA PRO A 51 38.87 -17.20 6.88
C PRO A 51 39.60 -16.37 7.93
N ARG A 52 40.07 -15.16 7.59
CA ARG A 52 40.79 -14.28 8.52
C ARG A 52 39.98 -13.11 9.08
N MET A 53 38.89 -12.74 8.40
CA MET A 53 38.15 -11.51 8.72
C MET A 53 36.76 -11.81 9.29
N GLY A 54 36.41 -13.08 9.46
CA GLY A 54 35.06 -13.47 9.86
C GLY A 54 34.05 -13.15 8.76
N ARG A 55 32.93 -12.53 9.11
CA ARG A 55 31.86 -12.20 8.15
C ARG A 55 32.09 -10.83 7.54
N VAL A 56 32.28 -10.78 6.23
CA VAL A 56 32.44 -9.56 5.46
C VAL A 56 31.07 -9.13 4.94
N HIS A 57 30.72 -7.87 5.17
CA HIS A 57 29.48 -7.25 4.69
C HIS A 57 29.80 -6.29 3.54
N ARG A 58 29.01 -6.35 2.46
CA ARG A 58 29.14 -5.41 1.34
C ARG A 58 27.78 -5.10 0.72
N GLU A 59 27.74 -3.97 0.03
CA GLU A 59 26.57 -3.51 -0.71
C GLU A 59 26.93 -3.34 -2.17
N PHE A 60 26.14 -3.97 -3.04
CA PHE A 60 26.38 -3.97 -4.48
C PHE A 60 25.14 -3.56 -5.25
N HIS A 61 25.35 -3.05 -6.46
CA HIS A 61 24.25 -2.83 -7.38
C HIS A 61 23.67 -4.19 -7.83
N PRO A 62 22.33 -4.37 -7.89
CA PRO A 62 21.69 -5.65 -8.25
C PRO A 62 22.20 -6.25 -9.56
N ARG A 63 22.46 -5.39 -10.56
CA ARG A 63 22.99 -5.77 -11.88
C ARG A 63 24.29 -6.60 -11.81
N ILE A 64 25.10 -6.42 -10.78
CA ILE A 64 26.34 -7.17 -10.61
C ILE A 64 26.07 -8.68 -10.44
N PHE A 65 24.89 -9.04 -9.93
CA PHE A 65 24.45 -10.43 -9.76
C PHE A 65 23.49 -10.90 -10.86
N GLY A 66 23.30 -10.12 -11.94
CA GLY A 66 22.26 -10.42 -12.94
C GLY A 66 20.84 -10.35 -12.35
N ALA A 67 20.65 -9.51 -11.34
CA ALA A 67 19.38 -9.33 -10.66
C ALA A 67 18.88 -7.88 -10.78
N GLN A 68 17.59 -7.69 -10.55
CA GLN A 68 16.93 -6.40 -10.50
C GLN A 68 15.99 -6.32 -9.29
N VAL A 69 15.73 -5.11 -8.81
CA VAL A 69 14.80 -4.88 -7.71
C VAL A 69 13.45 -4.51 -8.29
N GLU A 70 12.43 -5.28 -7.95
CA GLU A 70 11.06 -4.99 -8.32
C GLU A 70 10.30 -4.48 -7.10
N ILE A 71 9.66 -3.32 -7.24
CA ILE A 71 8.77 -2.76 -6.25
C ILE A 71 7.38 -3.20 -6.66
N ASP A 72 6.72 -4.01 -5.84
CA ASP A 72 5.36 -4.42 -6.12
C ASP A 72 4.42 -3.21 -5.95
N VAL A 73 4.09 -2.56 -7.07
CA VAL A 73 3.19 -1.39 -7.11
C VAL A 73 1.72 -1.82 -6.99
N ARG A 74 1.41 -3.12 -7.05
CA ARG A 74 0.02 -3.61 -7.07
C ARG A 74 -0.74 -3.27 -5.78
N TRP A 75 -0.08 -3.28 -4.63
CA TRP A 75 -0.70 -2.90 -3.36
C TRP A 75 -1.26 -1.46 -3.38
N TYR A 76 -0.53 -0.50 -3.95
CA TYR A 76 -1.01 0.88 -4.04
C TYR A 76 -2.25 1.04 -4.93
N ARG A 77 -2.30 0.28 -6.03
CA ARG A 77 -3.48 0.26 -6.92
C ARG A 77 -4.68 -0.41 -6.25
N GLU A 78 -4.47 -1.54 -5.58
CA GLU A 78 -5.54 -2.27 -4.89
C GLU A 78 -6.11 -1.48 -3.71
N VAL A 79 -5.25 -0.82 -2.92
CA VAL A 79 -5.68 0.07 -1.82
C VAL A 79 -6.38 1.32 -2.35
N GLY A 80 -5.90 1.91 -3.45
CA GLY A 80 -6.57 3.05 -4.09
C GLY A 80 -7.98 2.71 -4.59
N HIS A 81 -8.15 1.55 -5.23
CA HIS A 81 -9.47 1.08 -5.67
C HIS A 81 -10.38 0.73 -4.49
N ALA A 82 -9.86 0.08 -3.44
CA ALA A 82 -10.62 -0.24 -2.23
C ALA A 82 -11.09 1.02 -1.49
N ALA A 83 -10.23 2.04 -1.38
CA ALA A 83 -10.56 3.32 -0.78
C ALA A 83 -11.63 4.07 -1.59
N HIS A 84 -11.53 4.06 -2.92
CA HIS A 84 -12.54 4.66 -3.80
C HIS A 84 -13.91 3.95 -3.66
N HIS A 85 -13.93 2.62 -3.60
CA HIS A 85 -15.16 1.87 -3.37
C HIS A 85 -15.76 2.09 -1.98
N ALA A 86 -14.93 2.22 -0.94
CA ALA A 86 -15.38 2.54 0.41
C ALA A 86 -15.97 3.96 0.49
N TRP A 87 -15.34 4.95 -0.16
CA TRP A 87 -15.83 6.32 -0.21
C TRP A 87 -17.15 6.44 -0.98
N ALA A 88 -17.27 5.76 -2.13
CA ALA A 88 -18.51 5.70 -2.89
C ALA A 88 -19.67 5.13 -2.05
N LYS A 89 -19.44 4.01 -1.35
CA LYS A 89 -20.46 3.44 -0.44
C LYS A 89 -20.82 4.39 0.71
N GLY A 90 -19.83 5.07 1.30
CA GLY A 90 -20.09 6.08 2.35
C GLY A 90 -20.95 7.23 1.83
N SER A 91 -20.70 7.71 0.62
CA SER A 91 -21.50 8.72 -0.05
C SER A 91 -22.94 8.25 -0.28
N ASP A 92 -23.15 7.02 -0.74
CA ASP A 92 -24.48 6.47 -0.99
C ASP A 92 -25.30 6.33 0.31
N TYR A 93 -24.68 5.90 1.42
CA TYR A 93 -25.36 5.81 2.72
C TYR A 93 -25.67 7.19 3.32
N LEU A 94 -24.79 8.17 3.14
CA LEU A 94 -25.05 9.55 3.56
C LEU A 94 -26.16 10.21 2.73
N LEU A 95 -26.16 10.00 1.41
CA LEU A 95 -27.24 10.43 0.52
C LEU A 95 -28.57 9.76 0.85
N ALA A 96 -28.57 8.44 1.10
CA ALA A 96 -29.76 7.73 1.54
C ALA A 96 -30.28 8.24 2.89
N GLY A 97 -29.38 8.54 3.83
CA GLY A 97 -29.73 9.17 5.11
C GLY A 97 -30.35 10.57 4.93
N LEU A 98 -29.77 11.40 4.05
CA LEU A 98 -30.34 12.72 3.69
C LEU A 98 -31.71 12.57 3.02
N PHE A 99 -31.88 11.64 2.08
CA PHE A 99 -33.18 11.36 1.44
C PHE A 99 -34.22 10.77 2.39
N ALA A 100 -33.83 10.13 3.50
CA ALA A 100 -34.76 9.67 4.52
C ALA A 100 -35.17 10.79 5.49
N LEU A 101 -34.23 11.68 5.83
CA LEU A 101 -34.46 12.78 6.79
C LEU A 101 -35.23 13.94 6.18
N VAL A 102 -35.04 14.25 4.90
CA VAL A 102 -35.71 15.40 4.24
C VAL A 102 -37.24 15.21 4.18
N PRO A 103 -37.80 14.07 3.73
CA PRO A 103 -39.23 13.83 3.77
C PRO A 103 -39.80 13.76 5.20
N LEU A 104 -39.03 13.22 6.17
CA LEU A 104 -39.44 13.17 7.57
C LEU A 104 -39.54 14.56 8.19
N ALA A 105 -38.53 15.41 7.98
CA ALA A 105 -38.52 16.79 8.45
C ALA A 105 -39.64 17.63 7.80
N LEU A 106 -39.92 17.42 6.50
CA LEU A 106 -41.05 18.05 5.82
C LEU A 106 -42.39 17.53 6.36
N PHE A 107 -42.52 16.23 6.58
CA PHE A 107 -43.72 15.63 7.16
C PHE A 107 -44.01 16.20 8.56
N GLU A 108 -43.00 16.27 9.43
CA GLU A 108 -43.11 16.90 10.75
C GLU A 108 -43.48 18.38 10.65
N HIS A 109 -42.83 19.15 9.77
CA HIS A 109 -43.13 20.58 9.60
C HIS A 109 -44.60 20.82 9.18
N PHE A 110 -45.11 20.07 8.19
CA PHE A 110 -46.48 20.25 7.70
C PHE A 110 -47.56 19.67 8.64
N HIS A 111 -47.26 18.60 9.38
CA HIS A 111 -48.25 17.95 10.27
C HIS A 111 -48.25 18.54 11.70
N TRP A 112 -47.14 19.12 12.17
CA TRP A 112 -47.12 19.87 13.44
C TRP A 112 -47.52 21.34 13.29
N ALA A 113 -47.34 21.96 12.12
CA ALA A 113 -47.88 23.30 11.85
C ALA A 113 -49.42 23.32 11.97
N GLY A 114 -50.10 22.24 11.53
CA GLY A 114 -51.54 22.09 11.70
C GLY A 114 -51.98 22.04 13.16
N LYS A 115 -51.28 21.27 14.01
CA LYS A 115 -51.59 21.17 15.45
C LYS A 115 -51.37 22.47 16.22
N ILE A 116 -50.38 23.27 15.85
CA ILE A 116 -50.12 24.57 16.48
C ILE A 116 -51.21 25.59 16.11
N ALA A 117 -51.67 25.59 14.85
CA ALA A 117 -52.76 26.46 14.41
C ALA A 117 -54.10 26.09 15.08
N GLU A 118 -54.36 24.81 15.31
CA GLU A 118 -55.59 24.32 15.96
C GLU A 118 -55.64 24.65 17.47
N VAL A 119 -54.51 24.52 18.18
CA VAL A 119 -54.41 24.89 19.61
C VAL A 119 -54.51 26.41 19.82
N LEU A 120 -54.00 27.22 18.89
CA LEU A 120 -54.12 28.68 18.94
C LEU A 120 -55.52 29.20 18.57
N THR A 121 -56.30 28.45 17.78
CA THR A 121 -57.66 28.83 17.39
C THR A 121 -58.74 28.35 18.36
N LEU A 122 -58.52 27.27 19.11
CA LEU A 122 -59.44 26.76 20.13
C LEU A 122 -59.25 27.38 21.54
N GLY A 123 -58.13 28.08 21.79
CA GLY A 123 -57.87 28.77 23.07
C GLY A 123 -58.41 30.21 23.16
N GLY A 124 -59.10 30.67 22.13
CA GLY A 124 -59.66 32.03 22.03
C GLY A 124 -61.18 32.07 22.19
N HIS A 125 -61.70 31.56 23.31
CA HIS A 125 -63.05 31.84 23.79
C HIS A 125 -63.03 32.05 25.30
#